data_AF-A0A6H9YHE7-F1
#
_entry.id   AF-A0A6H9YHE7-F1
#
_cell.length_a   1.000
_cell.length_b   1.000
_cell.length_c   1.000
_cell.angle_alpha   90.00
_cell.angle_beta   90.00
_cell.angle_gamma   90.00
#
_symmetry.space_group_name_H-M   'P 1'
#
loop_
_entity.id
_entity.type
_entity.pdbx_description
1 polymer ?
#
loop_
_entity_poly.entity_id
_entity_poly.type
_entity_poly.pdbx_seq_one_letter_code
_entity_poly.pdbx_strand_id
1 'polypeptide(L)'
;MRAKIGLAAAGSALSLTACGTLPASSSAASSDTASARGWRVLKTASWLAVDPEVVATGPNEAWAFGGRGRTDRTRWPSAARWDGKKWRDVALPLGREGAIAAASASARTNVWAVTRGGKSPAVVRWNGRKWQVTGRLGSMTITDMVALGPKDVWVFGTARSPQSGVTWHYNGRGWRRVPTPFAVFQAGARSATDIWAVGMGRGGRQMVGRYDGRRWRTVESGVPRVRGTFNSVTATPNGVWITVDPALAEGPGAGASLLSFDGRKWRFQKMGKTVGYWAENSAPVPDGKGGMWFLGTTEPGVLKARLVHRSASGKWTIHPVRVKGYDELELGTLARLPGTSQLLAAGRAYGRAETGAIVSYR
;
A
#
# COMPACT_ATOMS: atom_id res chain seq x y z
N MET A 1 -0.04 42.54 86.67
CA MET A 1 -1.19 43.44 86.92
C MET A 1 -2.40 42.85 86.23
N ARG A 2 -3.44 42.47 87.01
CA ARG A 2 -4.88 42.29 86.70
C ARG A 2 -5.27 41.56 85.39
N ALA A 3 -6.26 40.67 85.31
CA ALA A 3 -7.21 40.06 86.22
C ALA A 3 -8.19 39.23 85.34
N LYS A 4 -8.78 38.19 85.92
CA LYS A 4 -10.18 37.70 85.72
C LYS A 4 -10.53 37.04 84.37
N ILE A 5 -10.86 35.74 84.34
CA ILE A 5 -12.10 35.04 84.79
C ILE A 5 -13.28 35.21 83.82
N GLY A 6 -13.88 34.08 83.44
CA GLY A 6 -15.28 33.94 83.01
C GLY A 6 -15.44 32.84 81.94
N LEU A 7 -15.84 31.60 82.27
CA LEU A 7 -17.24 31.10 82.34
C LEU A 7 -18.06 31.43 81.07
N ALA A 8 -18.93 30.59 80.51
CA ALA A 8 -19.35 29.21 80.71
C ALA A 8 -20.38 28.90 79.59
N ALA A 9 -20.74 27.62 79.53
CA ALA A 9 -22.07 27.10 79.22
C ALA A 9 -22.43 26.77 77.77
N ALA A 10 -22.92 25.54 77.69
CA ALA A 10 -23.42 24.81 76.54
C ALA A 10 -24.81 25.29 76.08
N GLY A 11 -25.17 24.90 74.86
CA GLY A 11 -26.52 25.03 74.35
C GLY A 11 -26.66 24.34 73.00
N SER A 12 -27.10 23.09 73.02
CA SER A 12 -27.52 22.33 71.83
C SER A 12 -28.82 22.88 71.26
N ALA A 13 -28.92 22.96 69.92
CA ALA A 13 -30.20 22.81 69.22
C ALA A 13 -29.97 22.42 67.75
N LEU A 14 -30.61 21.32 67.37
CA LEU A 14 -30.78 20.84 66.00
C LEU A 14 -31.63 21.79 65.16
N SER A 15 -31.35 21.86 63.86
CA SER A 15 -32.36 22.15 62.84
C SER A 15 -32.00 21.46 61.52
N LEU A 16 -33.02 20.87 60.92
CA LEU A 16 -33.04 19.96 59.78
C LEU A 16 -32.87 20.66 58.41
N THR A 17 -32.54 19.82 57.43
CA THR A 17 -32.85 19.93 55.97
C THR A 17 -31.97 20.83 55.10
N ALA A 18 -31.16 20.22 54.22
CA ALA A 18 -31.58 19.99 52.83
C ALA A 18 -30.56 19.11 52.09
N CYS A 19 -31.09 18.07 51.44
CA CYS A 19 -30.39 17.13 50.59
C CYS A 19 -29.87 17.84 49.34
N GLY A 20 -28.56 17.74 49.09
CA GLY A 20 -27.92 18.25 47.88
C GLY A 20 -26.76 17.35 47.52
N THR A 21 -27.06 16.09 47.18
CA THR A 21 -26.10 15.20 46.54
C THR A 21 -25.78 15.77 45.16
N LEU A 22 -24.63 16.42 45.03
CA LEU A 22 -24.05 16.71 43.73
C LEU A 22 -23.87 15.36 43.01
N PRO A 23 -24.44 15.15 41.80
CA PRO A 23 -24.06 13.99 41.02
C PRO A 23 -22.58 14.17 40.68
N ALA A 24 -21.75 13.34 41.29
CA ALA A 24 -20.42 13.08 40.78
C ALA A 24 -20.61 12.69 39.31
N SER A 25 -20.30 13.62 38.42
CA SER A 25 -20.29 13.35 36.99
C SER A 25 -19.16 12.37 36.78
N SER A 26 -19.51 11.09 36.84
CA SER A 26 -18.70 10.03 36.29
C SER A 26 -18.60 10.35 34.81
N SER A 27 -17.54 11.08 34.47
CA SER A 27 -16.93 11.01 33.16
C SER A 27 -16.61 9.54 32.97
N ALA A 28 -17.58 8.80 32.41
CA ALA A 28 -17.33 7.56 31.74
C ALA A 28 -16.35 7.94 30.64
N ALA A 29 -15.05 7.82 30.97
CA ALA A 29 -14.00 7.73 29.99
C ALA A 29 -14.55 6.74 28.98
N SER A 30 -14.83 7.24 27.78
CA SER A 30 -15.22 6.40 26.67
C SER A 30 -14.05 5.45 26.56
N SER A 31 -14.24 4.22 27.03
CA SER A 31 -13.33 3.15 26.76
C SER A 31 -13.41 3.01 25.24
N ASP A 32 -12.47 3.68 24.58
CA ASP A 32 -12.15 3.49 23.19
C ASP A 32 -12.02 1.98 23.09
N THR A 33 -13.07 1.36 22.58
CA THR A 33 -13.20 -0.09 22.57
C THR A 33 -12.09 -0.47 21.63
N ALA A 34 -10.97 -0.94 22.20
CA ALA A 34 -9.79 -1.30 21.46
C ALA A 34 -10.27 -2.25 20.37
N SER A 35 -10.41 -1.71 19.16
CA SER A 35 -11.04 -2.40 18.05
C SER A 35 -10.35 -3.74 17.96
N ALA A 36 -11.09 -4.83 18.18
CA ALA A 36 -10.52 -6.17 18.17
C ALA A 36 -9.68 -6.30 16.89
N ARG A 37 -8.38 -6.62 17.07
CA ARG A 37 -7.46 -6.70 15.93
C ARG A 37 -7.98 -7.75 14.98
N GLY A 38 -8.08 -7.40 13.70
CA GLY A 38 -8.68 -8.31 12.74
C GLY A 38 -9.10 -7.67 11.44
N TRP A 39 -9.50 -8.53 10.51
CA TRP A 39 -9.94 -8.13 9.18
C TRP A 39 -11.42 -7.79 9.17
N ARG A 40 -11.76 -6.70 8.48
CA ARG A 40 -13.14 -6.28 8.24
C ARG A 40 -13.34 -5.99 6.77
N VAL A 41 -14.41 -6.54 6.19
CA VAL A 41 -14.84 -6.23 4.82
C VAL A 41 -15.40 -4.81 4.80
N LEU A 42 -14.90 -3.98 3.88
CA LEU A 42 -15.38 -2.63 3.65
C LEU A 42 -16.21 -2.50 2.37
N LYS A 43 -15.94 -3.32 1.36
CA LYS A 43 -16.69 -3.39 0.10
C LYS A 43 -16.45 -4.73 -0.59
N THR A 44 -17.49 -5.27 -1.21
CA THR A 44 -17.41 -6.40 -2.15
C THR A 44 -17.85 -5.91 -3.52
N ALA A 45 -17.13 -6.28 -4.58
CA ALA A 45 -17.52 -5.98 -5.96
C ALA A 45 -16.87 -6.97 -6.93
N SER A 46 -17.56 -7.29 -8.04
CA SER A 46 -17.00 -8.17 -9.09
C SER A 46 -15.79 -7.55 -9.78
N TRP A 47 -15.75 -6.22 -9.92
CA TRP A 47 -14.62 -5.53 -10.58
C TRP A 47 -13.32 -5.55 -9.77
N LEU A 48 -13.38 -5.90 -8.48
CA LEU A 48 -12.19 -6.09 -7.65
C LEU A 48 -11.53 -7.46 -7.89
N ALA A 49 -12.16 -8.36 -8.64
CA ALA A 49 -11.57 -9.64 -9.00
C ALA A 49 -10.49 -9.53 -10.11
N VAL A 50 -10.36 -8.35 -10.74
CA VAL A 50 -9.44 -8.10 -11.85
C VAL A 50 -8.53 -6.92 -11.49
N ASP A 51 -7.26 -7.20 -11.27
CA ASP A 51 -6.21 -6.23 -10.95
C ASP A 51 -6.60 -5.23 -9.85
N PRO A 52 -7.01 -5.68 -8.65
CA PRO A 52 -7.37 -4.76 -7.59
C PRO A 52 -6.15 -3.94 -7.16
N GLU A 53 -6.33 -2.63 -7.07
CA GLU A 53 -5.30 -1.71 -6.60
C GLU A 53 -5.86 -0.77 -5.54
N VAL A 54 -5.12 -0.50 -4.46
CA VAL A 54 -5.54 0.46 -3.41
C VAL A 54 -4.46 1.49 -3.12
N VAL A 55 -4.84 2.76 -3.13
CA VAL A 55 -3.96 3.87 -2.77
C VAL A 55 -4.59 4.71 -1.67
N ALA A 56 -3.87 4.86 -0.56
CA ALA A 56 -4.29 5.70 0.55
C ALA A 56 -3.72 7.11 0.38
N THR A 57 -4.57 8.13 0.58
CA THR A 57 -4.19 9.54 0.37
C THR A 57 -4.30 10.40 1.62
N GLY A 58 -4.89 9.86 2.69
CA GLY A 58 -4.96 10.45 4.02
C GLY A 58 -5.67 9.54 5.01
N PRO A 59 -5.78 9.92 6.29
CA PRO A 59 -6.36 9.07 7.35
C PRO A 59 -7.78 8.58 7.06
N ASN A 60 -8.54 9.35 6.28
CA ASN A 60 -9.95 9.10 5.96
C ASN A 60 -10.20 9.10 4.46
N GLU A 61 -9.17 8.86 3.63
CA GLU A 61 -9.35 8.90 2.18
C GLU A 61 -8.42 7.94 1.46
N ALA A 62 -9.02 7.13 0.61
CA ALA A 62 -8.33 6.16 -0.23
C ALA A 62 -9.11 5.99 -1.54
N TRP A 63 -8.41 5.47 -2.53
CA TRP A 63 -8.99 5.02 -3.79
C TRP A 63 -8.73 3.53 -3.95
N ALA A 64 -9.68 2.87 -4.59
CA ALA A 64 -9.53 1.51 -5.07
C ALA A 64 -9.84 1.48 -6.56
N PHE A 65 -9.10 0.66 -7.30
CA PHE A 65 -9.25 0.47 -8.73
C PHE A 65 -9.31 -1.01 -9.08
N GLY A 66 -9.80 -1.30 -10.29
CA GLY A 66 -9.83 -2.65 -10.86
C GLY A 66 -10.49 -2.66 -12.24
N GLY A 67 -11.00 -3.82 -12.67
CA GLY A 67 -11.59 -4.01 -13.98
C GLY A 67 -12.85 -4.88 -13.97
N ARG A 68 -13.79 -4.66 -14.90
CA ARG A 68 -14.95 -5.57 -15.07
C ARG A 68 -14.53 -6.92 -15.70
N GLY A 69 -15.26 -7.99 -15.31
CA GLY A 69 -14.84 -9.41 -15.34
C GLY A 69 -14.52 -10.04 -16.70
N ARG A 70 -14.06 -11.30 -16.65
CA ARG A 70 -13.43 -12.03 -17.78
C ARG A 70 -14.33 -12.29 -18.99
N THR A 71 -15.64 -12.32 -18.80
CA THR A 71 -16.64 -12.55 -19.88
C THR A 71 -16.93 -11.29 -20.68
N ASP A 72 -16.62 -10.12 -20.14
CA ASP A 72 -16.65 -8.87 -20.89
C ASP A 72 -15.32 -8.73 -21.65
N ARG A 73 -15.37 -8.90 -22.97
CA ARG A 73 -14.20 -8.67 -23.85
C ARG A 73 -13.66 -7.24 -23.71
N THR A 74 -14.43 -6.34 -23.10
CA THR A 74 -14.01 -5.02 -22.66
C THR A 74 -13.88 -4.99 -21.14
N ARG A 75 -12.68 -5.23 -20.60
CA ARG A 75 -12.37 -4.99 -19.18
C ARG A 75 -12.52 -3.48 -18.91
N TRP A 76 -13.61 -3.02 -18.30
CA TRP A 76 -13.82 -1.58 -18.05
C TRP A 76 -13.12 -1.11 -16.78
N PRO A 77 -12.48 0.07 -16.79
CA PRO A 77 -11.81 0.59 -15.62
C PRO A 77 -12.86 0.96 -14.58
N SER A 78 -12.69 0.46 -13.36
CA SER A 78 -13.59 0.72 -12.23
C SER A 78 -12.82 1.38 -11.11
N ALA A 79 -13.47 2.31 -10.41
CA ALA A 79 -12.90 2.99 -9.26
C ALA A 79 -13.93 3.17 -8.14
N ALA A 80 -13.44 3.17 -6.90
CA ALA A 80 -14.19 3.59 -5.74
C ALA A 80 -13.34 4.50 -4.85
N ARG A 81 -13.99 5.44 -4.15
CA ARG A 81 -13.37 6.34 -3.18
C ARG A 81 -13.90 6.07 -1.78
N TRP A 82 -12.99 6.01 -0.82
CA TRP A 82 -13.28 5.98 0.61
C TRP A 82 -13.37 7.40 1.17
N ASP A 83 -14.45 7.71 1.89
CA ASP A 83 -14.68 9.03 2.52
C ASP A 83 -14.44 9.04 4.04
N GLY A 84 -13.84 7.98 4.60
CA GLY A 84 -13.67 7.78 6.04
C GLY A 84 -14.78 6.93 6.65
N LYS A 85 -15.92 6.76 5.95
CA LYS A 85 -17.07 6.00 6.44
C LYS A 85 -17.50 4.91 5.48
N LYS A 86 -17.53 5.19 4.18
CA LYS A 86 -17.96 4.23 3.16
C LYS A 86 -17.20 4.38 1.84
N TRP A 87 -17.17 3.29 1.09
CA TRP A 87 -16.71 3.29 -0.29
C TRP A 87 -17.86 3.67 -1.23
N ARG A 88 -17.59 4.57 -2.18
CA ARG A 88 -18.54 4.95 -3.23
C ARG A 88 -17.89 4.76 -4.58
N ASP A 89 -18.61 4.14 -5.52
CA ASP A 89 -18.13 3.97 -6.88
C ASP A 89 -18.04 5.33 -7.58
N VAL A 90 -16.99 5.53 -8.38
CA VAL A 90 -16.70 6.79 -9.08
C VAL A 90 -16.41 6.47 -10.54
N ALA A 91 -17.05 7.19 -11.45
CA ALA A 91 -16.81 7.06 -12.88
C ALA A 91 -15.45 7.64 -13.27
N LEU A 92 -14.74 6.94 -14.16
CA LEU A 92 -13.50 7.40 -14.78
C LEU A 92 -13.77 7.90 -16.21
N PRO A 93 -13.08 8.95 -16.68
CA PRO A 93 -13.28 9.54 -18.02
C PRO A 93 -12.59 8.72 -19.12
N LEU A 94 -12.69 7.40 -19.06
CA LEU A 94 -11.93 6.45 -19.89
C LEU A 94 -12.81 5.66 -20.88
N GLY A 95 -14.14 5.73 -20.74
CA GLY A 95 -15.03 4.86 -21.50
C GLY A 95 -14.71 3.38 -21.24
N ARG A 96 -14.53 2.59 -22.32
CA ARG A 96 -14.30 1.13 -22.26
C ARG A 96 -12.82 0.72 -22.30
N GLU A 97 -11.92 1.59 -21.84
CA GLU A 97 -10.47 1.41 -21.94
C GLU A 97 -9.87 0.64 -20.75
N GLY A 98 -9.85 -0.70 -20.83
CA GLY A 98 -9.02 -1.58 -19.99
C GLY A 98 -9.24 -1.52 -18.46
N ALA A 99 -8.74 -2.50 -17.71
CA ALA A 99 -8.63 -2.37 -16.26
C ALA A 99 -7.60 -1.28 -15.90
N ILE A 100 -7.61 -0.75 -14.68
CA ILE A 100 -6.46 0.02 -14.18
C ILE A 100 -5.32 -0.94 -13.85
N ALA A 101 -4.10 -0.64 -14.29
CA ALA A 101 -2.93 -1.49 -14.05
C ALA A 101 -2.00 -0.98 -12.94
N ALA A 102 -1.95 0.34 -12.73
CA ALA A 102 -1.19 0.93 -11.63
C ALA A 102 -1.84 2.24 -11.21
N ALA A 103 -1.73 2.57 -9.92
CA ALA A 103 -2.16 3.84 -9.37
C ALA A 103 -1.14 4.37 -8.36
N SER A 104 -1.03 5.69 -8.25
CA SER A 104 -0.13 6.32 -7.28
C SER A 104 -0.68 7.68 -6.87
N ALA A 105 -0.37 8.11 -5.65
CA ALA A 105 -0.85 9.37 -5.13
C ALA A 105 0.23 10.09 -4.32
N SER A 106 0.30 11.41 -4.50
CA SER A 106 1.15 12.27 -3.68
C SER A 106 0.35 13.09 -2.66
N ALA A 107 -0.97 13.22 -2.88
CA ALA A 107 -1.88 13.97 -2.03
C ALA A 107 -3.34 13.56 -2.29
N ARG A 108 -4.25 13.94 -1.39
CA ARG A 108 -5.72 13.78 -1.55
C ARG A 108 -6.27 14.35 -2.87
N THR A 109 -5.66 15.43 -3.34
CA THR A 109 -6.03 16.12 -4.58
C THR A 109 -5.11 15.77 -5.75
N ASN A 110 -4.28 14.74 -5.61
CA ASN A 110 -3.34 14.31 -6.64
C ASN A 110 -3.20 12.79 -6.65
N VAL A 111 -4.15 12.13 -7.31
CA VAL A 111 -4.13 10.69 -7.55
C VAL A 111 -4.04 10.46 -9.05
N TRP A 112 -3.16 9.55 -9.44
CA TRP A 112 -2.93 9.16 -10.82
C TRP A 112 -3.22 7.68 -10.98
N ALA A 113 -3.82 7.33 -12.11
CA ALA A 113 -4.08 5.95 -12.49
C ALA A 113 -3.79 5.78 -13.99
N VAL A 114 -3.29 4.62 -14.38
CA VAL A 114 -3.03 4.28 -15.78
C VAL A 114 -3.75 2.99 -16.13
N THR A 115 -4.40 2.98 -17.29
CA THR A 115 -5.05 1.77 -17.78
C THR A 115 -4.01 0.71 -18.09
N ARG A 116 -4.44 -0.55 -18.10
CA ARG A 116 -3.67 -1.67 -18.57
C ARG A 116 -3.13 -1.41 -19.96
N GLY A 117 -1.95 -1.99 -20.20
CA GLY A 117 -1.20 -1.85 -21.44
C GLY A 117 -1.97 -2.16 -22.72
N GLY A 118 -1.31 -1.96 -23.86
CA GLY A 118 -1.91 -2.15 -25.18
C GLY A 118 -1.37 -1.10 -26.14
N LYS A 119 -2.14 -0.76 -27.18
CA LYS A 119 -1.70 0.20 -28.19
C LYS A 119 -1.60 1.64 -27.67
N SER A 120 -2.44 2.01 -26.70
CA SER A 120 -2.57 3.39 -26.23
C SER A 120 -3.07 3.48 -24.78
N PRO A 121 -2.23 3.16 -23.77
CA PRO A 121 -2.64 3.22 -22.36
C PRO A 121 -3.00 4.66 -21.96
N ALA A 122 -4.17 4.85 -21.37
CA ALA A 122 -4.62 6.16 -20.92
C ALA A 122 -4.18 6.45 -19.49
N VAL A 123 -3.74 7.69 -19.26
CA VAL A 123 -3.35 8.16 -17.93
C VAL A 123 -4.34 9.20 -17.44
N VAL A 124 -4.95 8.95 -16.29
CA VAL A 124 -5.93 9.83 -15.67
C VAL A 124 -5.47 10.37 -14.33
N ARG A 125 -5.94 11.57 -14.01
CA ARG A 125 -5.61 12.27 -12.78
C ARG A 125 -6.86 12.78 -12.08
N TRP A 126 -6.94 12.52 -10.78
CA TRP A 126 -7.83 13.20 -9.85
C TRP A 126 -7.18 14.48 -9.35
N ASN A 127 -7.87 15.61 -9.51
CA ASN A 127 -7.39 16.93 -9.07
C ASN A 127 -8.03 17.43 -7.75
N GLY A 128 -8.75 16.57 -7.04
CA GLY A 128 -9.56 16.96 -5.88
C GLY A 128 -11.04 17.19 -6.17
N ARG A 129 -11.42 17.35 -7.44
CA ARG A 129 -12.81 17.62 -7.87
C ARG A 129 -13.33 16.65 -8.92
N LYS A 130 -12.51 16.37 -9.93
CA LYS A 130 -12.86 15.47 -11.03
C LYS A 130 -11.65 14.70 -11.54
N TRP A 131 -11.90 13.52 -12.10
CA TRP A 131 -10.94 12.78 -12.90
C TRP A 131 -10.83 13.39 -14.29
N GLN A 132 -9.62 13.45 -14.85
CA GLN A 132 -9.35 13.95 -16.20
C GLN A 132 -8.30 13.07 -16.88
N VAL A 133 -8.47 12.83 -18.18
CA VAL A 133 -7.41 12.23 -19.01
C VAL A 133 -6.31 13.27 -19.21
N THR A 134 -5.07 12.88 -18.88
CA THR A 134 -3.87 13.73 -18.98
C THR A 134 -3.00 13.40 -20.19
N GLY A 135 -3.22 12.22 -20.78
CA GLY A 135 -2.50 11.78 -21.96
C GLY A 135 -2.74 10.31 -22.24
N ARG A 136 -2.29 9.88 -23.41
CA ARG A 136 -2.17 8.47 -23.78
C ARG A 136 -0.73 8.18 -24.13
N LEU A 137 -0.22 7.06 -23.61
CA LEU A 137 1.16 6.64 -23.82
C LEU A 137 1.26 5.80 -25.11
N GLY A 138 2.44 5.76 -25.69
CA GLY A 138 2.72 4.82 -26.79
C GLY A 138 2.65 3.36 -26.32
N SER A 139 2.48 2.43 -27.26
CA SER A 139 2.28 1.00 -26.98
C SER A 139 3.28 0.43 -25.97
N MET A 140 2.76 -0.09 -24.85
CA MET A 140 3.53 -0.74 -23.78
C MET A 140 2.62 -1.57 -22.88
N THR A 141 3.20 -2.54 -22.18
CA THR A 141 2.61 -3.20 -21.02
C THR A 141 3.03 -2.43 -19.78
N ILE A 142 2.07 -1.90 -19.02
CA ILE A 142 2.34 -1.20 -17.77
C ILE A 142 2.82 -2.19 -16.71
N THR A 143 3.86 -1.80 -15.97
CA THR A 143 4.36 -2.54 -14.81
C THR A 143 4.15 -1.79 -13.51
N ASP A 144 4.37 -0.46 -13.50
CA ASP A 144 4.23 0.35 -12.29
C ASP A 144 4.10 1.86 -12.59
N MET A 145 3.75 2.65 -11.58
CA MET A 145 3.73 4.11 -11.64
C MET A 145 4.07 4.75 -10.28
N VAL A 146 4.77 5.88 -10.33
CA VAL A 146 5.07 6.70 -9.16
C VAL A 146 4.61 8.14 -9.40
N ALA A 147 3.73 8.66 -8.54
CA ALA A 147 3.30 10.05 -8.55
C ALA A 147 3.94 10.81 -7.37
N LEU A 148 4.85 11.73 -7.69
CA LEU A 148 5.55 12.57 -6.70
C LEU A 148 4.89 13.95 -6.56
N GLY A 149 4.13 14.36 -7.57
CA GLY A 149 3.40 15.61 -7.56
C GLY A 149 2.46 15.74 -8.75
N PRO A 150 1.79 16.89 -8.90
CA PRO A 150 0.91 17.16 -10.04
C PRO A 150 1.66 17.34 -11.37
N LYS A 151 2.99 17.50 -11.32
CA LYS A 151 3.87 17.77 -12.45
C LYS A 151 5.09 16.83 -12.47
N ASP A 152 5.04 15.75 -11.71
CA ASP A 152 6.14 14.78 -11.61
C ASP A 152 5.54 13.39 -11.40
N VAL A 153 5.40 12.67 -12.51
CA VAL A 153 4.80 11.34 -12.54
C VAL A 153 5.59 10.45 -13.49
N TRP A 154 5.90 9.25 -13.03
CA TRP A 154 6.66 8.26 -13.79
C TRP A 154 5.78 7.05 -14.05
N VAL A 155 5.75 6.59 -15.30
CA VAL A 155 5.08 5.34 -15.69
C VAL A 155 6.11 4.40 -16.29
N PHE A 156 6.12 3.17 -15.79
CA PHE A 156 7.06 2.14 -16.16
C PHE A 156 6.35 1.00 -16.89
N GLY A 157 7.09 0.31 -17.75
CA GLY A 157 6.58 -0.84 -18.45
C GLY A 157 7.56 -1.45 -19.43
N THR A 158 7.02 -2.35 -20.24
CA THR A 158 7.76 -3.10 -21.25
C THR A 158 7.14 -2.94 -22.63
N ALA A 159 7.97 -3.01 -23.66
CA ALA A 159 7.54 -3.04 -25.06
C ALA A 159 7.33 -4.50 -25.52
N ARG A 160 7.84 -4.85 -26.70
CA ARG A 160 7.63 -6.16 -27.35
C ARG A 160 8.16 -7.36 -26.56
N SER A 161 9.07 -7.16 -25.61
CA SER A 161 9.60 -8.21 -24.74
C SER A 161 9.75 -7.74 -23.29
N PRO A 162 9.77 -8.65 -22.30
CA PRO A 162 9.94 -8.29 -20.88
C PRO A 162 11.22 -7.53 -20.56
N GLN A 163 12.27 -7.67 -21.36
CA GLN A 163 13.56 -6.97 -21.18
C GLN A 163 13.59 -5.61 -21.88
N SER A 164 12.60 -5.32 -22.72
CA SER A 164 12.52 -4.08 -23.50
C SER A 164 11.82 -2.99 -22.68
N GLY A 165 12.55 -2.39 -21.73
CA GLY A 165 12.03 -1.35 -20.84
C GLY A 165 11.54 -0.09 -21.56
N VAL A 166 10.41 0.44 -21.12
CA VAL A 166 9.87 1.75 -21.52
C VAL A 166 9.56 2.55 -20.27
N THR A 167 10.05 3.78 -20.21
CA THR A 167 9.79 4.70 -19.11
C THR A 167 9.27 6.02 -19.67
N TRP A 168 8.15 6.47 -19.13
CA TRP A 168 7.55 7.76 -19.43
C TRP A 168 7.59 8.65 -18.19
N HIS A 169 7.88 9.92 -18.38
CA HIS A 169 7.86 10.95 -17.34
C HIS A 169 6.94 12.10 -17.76
N TYR A 170 6.07 12.51 -16.85
CA TYR A 170 5.24 13.69 -16.97
C TYR A 170 5.84 14.82 -16.15
N ASN A 171 6.17 15.92 -16.82
CA ASN A 171 6.81 17.09 -16.22
C ASN A 171 5.86 18.28 -16.03
N GLY A 172 4.54 18.06 -16.08
CA GLY A 172 3.53 19.12 -16.02
C GLY A 172 3.19 19.77 -17.37
N ARG A 173 3.98 19.55 -18.41
CA ARG A 173 3.69 20.04 -19.77
C ARG A 173 3.25 18.92 -20.71
N GLY A 174 3.84 17.74 -20.54
CA GLY A 174 3.51 16.57 -21.35
C GLY A 174 4.32 15.35 -20.94
N TRP A 175 3.96 14.21 -21.52
CA TRP A 175 4.65 12.94 -21.33
C TRP A 175 5.85 12.83 -22.27
N ARG A 176 7.00 12.44 -21.74
CA ARG A 176 8.23 12.21 -22.53
C ARG A 176 8.86 10.89 -22.14
N ARG A 177 9.47 10.21 -23.12
CA ARG A 177 10.28 9.02 -22.84
C ARG A 177 11.58 9.41 -22.17
N VAL A 178 11.97 8.67 -21.15
CA VAL A 178 13.24 8.82 -20.46
C VAL A 178 14.05 7.53 -20.67
N PRO A 179 15.32 7.62 -21.10
CA PRO A 179 16.18 6.44 -21.20
C PRO A 179 16.38 5.78 -19.84
N THR A 180 16.13 4.47 -19.79
CA THR A 180 16.32 3.62 -18.61
C THR A 180 17.09 2.37 -19.04
N PRO A 181 18.18 1.99 -18.33
CA PRO A 181 19.08 0.93 -18.78
C PRO A 181 18.51 -0.50 -18.66
N PHE A 182 17.30 -0.65 -18.11
CA PHE A 182 16.61 -1.92 -17.89
C PHE A 182 15.10 -1.72 -17.87
N ALA A 183 14.33 -2.80 -17.97
CA ALA A 183 12.89 -2.79 -17.77
C ALA A 183 12.57 -2.69 -16.27
N VAL A 184 11.91 -1.62 -15.85
CA VAL A 184 11.46 -1.43 -14.46
C VAL A 184 10.18 -2.22 -14.25
N PHE A 185 10.14 -3.06 -13.22
CA PHE A 185 8.96 -3.83 -12.83
C PHE A 185 8.25 -3.20 -11.63
N GLN A 186 9.01 -2.67 -10.67
CA GLN A 186 8.51 -1.98 -9.50
C GLN A 186 9.44 -0.82 -9.15
N ALA A 187 8.88 0.28 -8.66
CA ALA A 187 9.60 1.48 -8.28
C ALA A 187 9.04 2.10 -7.00
N GLY A 188 9.94 2.66 -6.19
CA GLY A 188 9.62 3.43 -5.00
C GLY A 188 10.45 4.69 -4.96
N ALA A 189 9.85 5.82 -4.56
CA ALA A 189 10.53 7.10 -4.55
C ALA A 189 10.58 7.73 -3.16
N ARG A 190 11.74 8.31 -2.83
CA ARG A 190 11.91 9.19 -1.67
C ARG A 190 11.67 10.64 -2.01
N SER A 191 11.99 11.02 -3.25
CA SER A 191 11.86 12.37 -3.79
C SER A 191 11.92 12.35 -5.33
N ALA A 192 11.72 13.51 -5.95
CA ALA A 192 11.89 13.74 -7.39
C ALA A 192 13.28 13.37 -7.92
N THR A 193 14.29 13.35 -7.06
CA THR A 193 15.69 13.09 -7.42
C THR A 193 16.24 11.82 -6.79
N ASP A 194 15.38 10.99 -6.18
CA ASP A 194 15.77 9.73 -5.57
C ASP A 194 14.65 8.70 -5.71
N ILE A 195 14.61 8.06 -6.89
CA ILE A 195 13.69 6.98 -7.22
C ILE A 195 14.50 5.69 -7.33
N TRP A 196 14.07 4.65 -6.66
CA TRP A 196 14.66 3.32 -6.71
C TRP A 196 13.74 2.38 -7.46
N ALA A 197 14.33 1.48 -8.23
CA ALA A 197 13.58 0.51 -9.03
C ALA A 197 14.27 -0.84 -9.02
N VAL A 198 13.45 -1.88 -9.18
CA VAL A 198 13.89 -3.23 -9.48
C VAL A 198 13.32 -3.67 -10.83
N GLY A 199 14.02 -4.56 -11.51
CA GLY A 199 13.54 -5.11 -12.76
C GLY A 199 14.58 -5.93 -13.51
N MET A 200 14.51 -5.92 -14.84
CA MET A 200 15.25 -6.86 -15.69
C MET A 200 15.99 -6.16 -16.82
N GLY A 201 17.30 -6.42 -16.92
CA GLY A 201 18.16 -5.96 -18.01
C GLY A 201 18.30 -6.99 -19.14
N ARG A 202 19.30 -6.76 -20.00
CA ARG A 202 19.65 -7.68 -21.08
C ARG A 202 20.05 -9.06 -20.54
N GLY A 203 19.77 -10.11 -21.30
CA GLY A 203 20.07 -11.49 -20.92
C GLY A 203 19.30 -11.99 -19.69
N GLY A 204 18.23 -11.30 -19.27
CA GLY A 204 17.42 -11.70 -18.11
C GLY A 204 18.06 -11.36 -16.76
N ARG A 205 19.19 -10.63 -16.73
CA ARG A 205 19.86 -10.25 -15.48
C ARG A 205 18.96 -9.30 -14.68
N GLN A 206 18.74 -9.62 -13.40
CA GLN A 206 18.01 -8.75 -12.49
C GLN A 206 18.82 -7.50 -12.15
N MET A 207 18.11 -6.38 -12.04
CA MET A 207 18.69 -5.06 -11.87
C MET A 207 18.07 -4.36 -10.68
N VAL A 208 18.91 -3.69 -9.89
CA VAL A 208 18.52 -2.56 -9.05
C VAL A 208 18.96 -1.30 -9.78
N GLY A 209 18.11 -0.28 -9.83
CA GLY A 209 18.46 1.00 -10.41
C GLY A 209 17.99 2.18 -9.58
N ARG A 210 18.60 3.32 -9.84
CA ARG A 210 18.31 4.59 -9.17
C ARG A 210 18.24 5.73 -10.18
N TYR A 211 17.23 6.58 -10.06
CA TYR A 211 17.17 7.89 -10.69
C TYR A 211 17.77 8.94 -9.75
N ASP A 212 18.78 9.66 -10.21
CA ASP A 212 19.54 10.64 -9.42
C ASP A 212 19.06 12.10 -9.60
N GLY A 213 17.87 12.30 -10.18
CA GLY A 213 17.38 13.62 -10.58
C GLY A 213 17.83 14.06 -11.97
N ARG A 214 18.74 13.32 -12.61
CA ARG A 214 19.20 13.59 -13.98
C ARG A 214 19.00 12.39 -14.87
N ARG A 215 19.42 11.20 -14.43
CA ARG A 215 19.33 9.97 -15.22
C ARG A 215 19.17 8.71 -14.37
N TRP A 216 18.66 7.67 -15.00
CA TRP A 216 18.65 6.32 -14.44
C TRP A 216 20.03 5.68 -14.54
N ARG A 217 20.44 5.01 -13.46
CA ARG A 217 21.68 4.22 -13.39
C ARG A 217 21.40 2.88 -12.74
N THR A 218 22.14 1.85 -13.15
CA THR A 218 22.17 0.58 -12.42
C THR A 218 22.97 0.75 -11.13
N VAL A 219 22.55 0.07 -10.08
CA VAL A 219 23.23 0.00 -8.78
C VAL A 219 23.74 -1.43 -8.63
N GLU A 220 25.02 -1.63 -8.91
CA GLU A 220 25.66 -2.96 -8.83
C GLU A 220 26.49 -3.13 -7.56
N SER A 221 27.19 -2.06 -7.14
CA SER A 221 28.10 -2.11 -6.00
C SER A 221 27.36 -2.41 -4.71
N GLY A 222 27.83 -3.46 -4.02
CA GLY A 222 27.33 -3.87 -2.71
C GLY A 222 25.97 -4.55 -2.69
N VAL A 223 25.26 -4.68 -3.82
CA VAL A 223 23.99 -5.42 -3.86
C VAL A 223 24.29 -6.91 -3.67
N PRO A 224 23.72 -7.57 -2.62
CA PRO A 224 23.98 -8.97 -2.36
C PRO A 224 23.55 -9.85 -3.54
N ARG A 225 24.38 -10.82 -3.91
CA ARG A 225 23.99 -11.85 -4.88
C ARG A 225 22.96 -12.77 -4.23
N VAL A 226 21.77 -12.82 -4.82
CA VAL A 226 20.66 -13.67 -4.37
C VAL A 226 20.32 -14.67 -5.47
N ARG A 227 19.90 -15.88 -5.09
CA ARG A 227 19.44 -16.92 -6.04
C ARG A 227 17.99 -16.74 -6.49
N GLY A 228 17.26 -15.80 -5.89
CA GLY A 228 15.84 -15.52 -6.14
C GLY A 228 15.58 -14.35 -7.10
N THR A 229 14.32 -13.93 -7.23
CA THR A 229 13.88 -12.83 -8.10
C THR A 229 13.43 -11.59 -7.32
N PHE A 230 13.98 -10.41 -7.65
CA PHE A 230 13.47 -9.13 -7.14
C PHE A 230 12.01 -8.95 -7.56
N ASN A 231 11.14 -8.77 -6.58
CA ASN A 231 9.69 -8.66 -6.79
C ASN A 231 9.25 -7.19 -6.67
N SER A 232 9.35 -6.62 -5.49
CA SER A 232 8.89 -5.25 -5.20
C SER A 232 9.90 -4.43 -4.43
N VAL A 233 9.78 -3.11 -4.52
CA VAL A 233 10.69 -2.16 -3.86
C VAL A 233 9.92 -1.07 -3.15
N THR A 234 10.40 -0.64 -2.00
CA THR A 234 9.93 0.57 -1.33
C THR A 234 11.11 1.41 -0.89
N ALA A 235 11.08 2.68 -1.26
CA ALA A 235 12.05 3.66 -0.83
C ALA A 235 11.42 4.57 0.23
N THR A 236 12.01 4.55 1.42
CA THR A 236 11.61 5.38 2.56
C THR A 236 12.73 6.37 2.88
N PRO A 237 12.48 7.44 3.64
CA PRO A 237 13.55 8.33 4.11
C PRO A 237 14.71 7.59 4.79
N ASN A 238 14.41 6.47 5.46
CA ASN A 238 15.38 5.72 6.28
C ASN A 238 16.03 4.54 5.55
N GLY A 239 15.68 4.26 4.29
CA GLY A 239 16.24 3.11 3.58
C GLY A 239 15.44 2.65 2.38
N VAL A 240 16.02 1.73 1.61
CA VAL A 240 15.35 1.02 0.51
C VAL A 240 15.14 -0.41 0.95
N TRP A 241 13.97 -0.97 0.64
CA TRP A 241 13.60 -2.34 0.95
C TRP A 241 13.19 -3.04 -0.33
N ILE A 242 13.80 -4.18 -0.66
CA ILE A 242 13.50 -4.98 -1.84
C ILE A 242 13.12 -6.39 -1.41
N THR A 243 11.92 -6.82 -1.78
CA THR A 243 11.46 -8.20 -1.60
C THR A 243 12.05 -9.08 -2.69
N VAL A 244 12.42 -10.29 -2.31
CA VAL A 244 13.02 -11.29 -3.21
C VAL A 244 12.26 -12.58 -3.06
N ASP A 245 11.66 -13.05 -4.15
CA ASP A 245 11.02 -14.37 -4.19
C ASP A 245 12.06 -15.48 -4.29
N PRO A 246 11.82 -16.65 -3.70
CA PRO A 246 12.74 -17.77 -3.80
C PRO A 246 12.87 -18.26 -5.25
N ALA A 247 14.01 -18.86 -5.57
CA ALA A 247 14.20 -19.48 -6.87
C ALA A 247 13.26 -20.69 -7.02
N LEU A 248 12.61 -20.85 -8.18
CA LEU A 248 11.76 -22.02 -8.45
C LEU A 248 12.50 -23.36 -8.25
N ALA A 249 13.82 -23.37 -8.52
CA ALA A 249 14.68 -24.54 -8.36
C ALA A 249 14.99 -24.91 -6.89
N GLU A 250 14.72 -24.02 -5.92
CA GLU A 250 14.87 -24.36 -4.49
C GLU A 250 13.76 -25.28 -3.98
N GLY A 251 12.76 -25.57 -4.81
CA GLY A 251 11.72 -26.55 -4.54
C GLY A 251 10.69 -26.11 -3.48
N PRO A 252 9.78 -27.03 -3.11
CA PRO A 252 8.76 -26.73 -2.12
C PRO A 252 9.36 -26.44 -0.74
N GLY A 253 9.14 -25.24 -0.21
CA GLY A 253 9.62 -24.81 1.13
C GLY A 253 10.72 -23.75 1.09
N ALA A 254 11.13 -23.32 -0.10
CA ALA A 254 12.01 -22.18 -0.28
C ALA A 254 11.35 -20.90 0.27
N GLY A 255 12.08 -20.17 1.10
CA GLY A 255 11.59 -18.98 1.78
C GLY A 255 11.96 -17.70 1.06
N ALA A 256 11.05 -16.74 1.07
CA ALA A 256 11.28 -15.38 0.61
C ALA A 256 12.51 -14.76 1.30
N SER A 257 13.06 -13.73 0.67
CA SER A 257 14.14 -12.94 1.26
C SER A 257 13.87 -11.45 1.13
N LEU A 258 14.62 -10.66 1.91
CA LEU A 258 14.54 -9.21 1.96
C LEU A 258 15.94 -8.63 1.85
N LEU A 259 16.11 -7.70 0.92
CA LEU A 259 17.26 -6.81 0.88
C LEU A 259 16.87 -5.46 1.48
N SER A 260 17.79 -4.87 2.23
CA SER A 260 17.63 -3.52 2.74
C SER A 260 18.90 -2.70 2.55
N PHE A 261 18.75 -1.43 2.21
CA PHE A 261 19.85 -0.48 2.06
C PHE A 261 19.64 0.69 3.02
N ASP A 262 20.59 0.90 3.93
CA ASP A 262 20.53 1.95 4.96
C ASP A 262 21.10 3.31 4.48
N GLY A 263 21.44 3.43 3.20
CA GLY A 263 22.12 4.59 2.63
C GLY A 263 23.63 4.40 2.48
N ARG A 264 24.22 3.40 3.15
CA ARG A 264 25.65 3.07 3.07
C ARG A 264 25.90 1.63 2.69
N LYS A 265 25.16 0.70 3.28
CA LYS A 265 25.36 -0.74 3.09
C LYS A 265 24.06 -1.47 2.84
N TRP A 266 24.18 -2.53 2.04
CA TRP A 266 23.13 -3.49 1.86
C TRP A 266 23.17 -4.56 2.93
N ARG A 267 22.00 -5.06 3.30
CA ARG A 267 21.81 -6.20 4.20
C ARG A 267 20.82 -7.16 3.57
N PHE A 268 21.16 -8.45 3.62
CA PHE A 268 20.30 -9.54 3.20
C PHE A 268 19.72 -10.24 4.44
N GLN A 269 18.42 -10.54 4.39
CA GLN A 269 17.72 -11.28 5.41
C GLN A 269 16.89 -12.39 4.73
N LYS A 270 17.18 -13.65 5.04
CA LYS A 270 16.34 -14.79 4.63
C LYS A 270 15.15 -14.90 5.58
N MET A 271 13.95 -15.03 5.04
CA MET A 271 12.72 -15.18 5.84
C MET A 271 12.48 -16.62 6.32
N GLY A 272 13.17 -17.60 5.72
CA GLY A 272 13.06 -19.01 6.10
C GLY A 272 11.64 -19.56 5.88
N LYS A 273 11.15 -20.44 6.77
CA LYS A 273 9.78 -21.01 6.72
C LYS A 273 8.67 -20.00 7.11
N THR A 274 9.02 -18.76 7.40
CA THR A 274 8.11 -17.71 7.91
C THR A 274 7.25 -17.11 6.80
N VAL A 275 7.81 -17.02 5.58
CA VAL A 275 7.16 -16.48 4.38
C VAL A 275 7.66 -17.29 3.17
N GLY A 276 6.74 -17.84 2.40
CA GLY A 276 7.00 -18.54 1.14
C GLY A 276 7.29 -17.53 0.02
N TYR A 277 6.30 -17.17 -0.78
CA TYR A 277 6.43 -16.15 -1.83
C TYR A 277 5.88 -14.81 -1.36
N TRP A 278 6.41 -13.69 -1.85
CA TRP A 278 5.77 -12.40 -1.65
C TRP A 278 4.57 -12.27 -2.58
N ALA A 279 3.56 -11.49 -2.17
CA ALA A 279 2.46 -11.19 -3.07
C ALA A 279 3.00 -10.35 -4.24
N GLU A 280 2.76 -10.81 -5.47
CA GLU A 280 3.21 -10.12 -6.68
C GLU A 280 2.71 -8.68 -6.69
N ASN A 281 3.60 -7.75 -7.06
CA ASN A 281 3.28 -6.32 -7.20
C ASN A 281 2.80 -5.62 -5.91
N SER A 282 2.93 -6.26 -4.74
CA SER A 282 2.66 -5.64 -3.45
C SER A 282 3.97 -5.10 -2.85
N ALA A 283 4.15 -3.78 -2.92
CA ALA A 283 5.30 -3.12 -2.33
C ALA A 283 5.25 -3.17 -0.78
N PRO A 284 6.40 -3.32 -0.08
CA PRO A 284 6.46 -3.19 1.37
C PRO A 284 5.84 -1.88 1.88
N VAL A 285 4.94 -1.92 2.86
CA VAL A 285 4.26 -0.72 3.35
C VAL A 285 4.86 -0.25 4.68
N PRO A 286 5.43 0.97 4.77
CA PRO A 286 6.01 1.47 6.03
C PRO A 286 4.97 1.61 7.14
N ASP A 287 5.33 1.23 8.37
CA ASP A 287 4.47 1.38 9.55
C ASP A 287 4.61 2.76 10.24
N GLY A 288 5.39 3.67 9.64
CA GLY A 288 5.65 5.01 10.18
C GLY A 288 6.48 5.04 11.47
N LYS A 289 6.95 3.89 11.97
CA LYS A 289 7.74 3.72 13.20
C LYS A 289 9.07 3.00 12.95
N GLY A 290 9.47 2.88 11.69
CA GLY A 290 10.70 2.19 11.25
C GLY A 290 10.52 0.70 10.94
N GLY A 291 9.32 0.17 11.11
CA GLY A 291 8.94 -1.17 10.65
C GLY A 291 8.21 -1.14 9.30
N MET A 292 7.87 -2.34 8.82
CA MET A 292 7.31 -2.57 7.49
C MET A 292 6.24 -3.68 7.54
N TRP A 293 5.18 -3.51 6.77
CA TRP A 293 4.16 -4.51 6.50
C TRP A 293 4.35 -5.10 5.10
N PHE A 294 4.03 -6.38 4.96
CA PHE A 294 4.19 -7.13 3.72
C PHE A 294 3.00 -8.05 3.52
N LEU A 295 2.67 -8.32 2.26
CA LEU A 295 1.80 -9.42 1.85
C LEU A 295 2.66 -10.54 1.26
N GLY A 296 2.36 -11.79 1.63
CA GLY A 296 3.02 -12.98 1.09
C GLY A 296 2.19 -14.25 1.26
N THR A 297 2.72 -15.39 0.87
CA THR A 297 2.12 -16.72 0.98
C THR A 297 2.93 -17.60 1.93
N THR A 298 2.40 -18.74 2.39
CA THR A 298 3.14 -19.68 3.25
C THR A 298 3.34 -21.08 2.68
N GLU A 299 2.87 -21.39 1.45
CA GLU A 299 2.99 -22.73 0.87
C GLU A 299 3.29 -22.69 -0.65
N PRO A 300 4.22 -23.50 -1.15
CA PRO A 300 4.46 -23.68 -2.58
C PRO A 300 3.21 -24.25 -3.27
N GLY A 301 2.68 -23.55 -4.28
CA GLY A 301 1.47 -23.97 -4.99
C GLY A 301 0.15 -23.61 -4.31
N VAL A 302 0.17 -22.93 -3.15
CA VAL A 302 -1.03 -22.45 -2.45
C VAL A 302 -0.90 -20.96 -2.12
N LEU A 303 -1.81 -20.16 -2.71
CA LEU A 303 -1.83 -18.69 -2.64
C LEU A 303 -2.50 -18.15 -1.36
N LYS A 304 -2.26 -18.79 -0.21
CA LYS A 304 -2.87 -18.34 1.05
C LYS A 304 -2.15 -17.08 1.57
N ALA A 305 -2.74 -15.93 1.30
CA ALA A 305 -2.24 -14.64 1.75
C ALA A 305 -2.01 -14.61 3.28
N ARG A 306 -0.87 -14.03 3.67
CA ARG A 306 -0.52 -13.65 5.03
C ARG A 306 -0.14 -12.19 5.03
N LEU A 307 -0.52 -11.52 6.11
CA LEU A 307 0.02 -10.23 6.44
C LEU A 307 1.18 -10.44 7.40
N VAL A 308 2.32 -9.84 7.08
CA VAL A 308 3.55 -10.02 7.85
C VAL A 308 4.05 -8.64 8.26
N HIS A 309 4.49 -8.50 9.51
CA HIS A 309 5.06 -7.26 10.02
C HIS A 309 6.48 -7.48 10.51
N ARG A 310 7.37 -6.58 10.13
CA ARG A 310 8.72 -6.43 10.66
C ARG A 310 8.76 -5.16 11.52
N SER A 311 9.09 -5.28 12.80
CA SER A 311 9.34 -4.11 13.65
C SER A 311 10.62 -3.38 13.24
N ALA A 312 10.82 -2.17 13.76
CA ALA A 312 12.09 -1.44 13.61
C ALA A 312 13.30 -2.23 14.14
N SER A 313 13.13 -2.97 15.25
CA SER A 313 14.15 -3.87 15.80
C SER A 313 14.39 -5.15 14.99
N GLY A 314 13.60 -5.38 13.93
CA GLY A 314 13.71 -6.56 13.07
C GLY A 314 12.97 -7.80 13.58
N LYS A 315 12.12 -7.66 14.60
CA LYS A 315 11.23 -8.74 15.05
C LYS A 315 10.10 -8.92 14.04
N TRP A 316 9.82 -10.17 13.70
CA TRP A 316 8.78 -10.54 12.75
C TRP A 316 7.53 -11.07 13.45
N THR A 317 6.36 -10.73 12.92
CA THR A 317 5.06 -11.28 13.34
C THR A 317 4.21 -11.60 12.12
N ILE A 318 3.44 -12.69 12.20
CA ILE A 318 2.53 -13.13 11.15
C ILE A 318 1.10 -12.92 11.63
N HIS A 319 0.28 -12.38 10.73
CA HIS A 319 -1.14 -12.10 10.95
C HIS A 319 -1.95 -12.85 9.88
N PRO A 320 -2.70 -13.90 10.27
CA PRO A 320 -3.52 -14.65 9.33
C PRO A 320 -4.55 -13.75 8.63
N VAL A 321 -4.76 -13.98 7.33
CA VAL A 321 -5.85 -13.36 6.58
C VAL A 321 -7.09 -14.22 6.75
N ARG A 322 -7.91 -13.88 7.74
CA ARG A 322 -9.22 -14.52 8.01
C ARG A 322 -10.30 -13.47 7.91
N VAL A 323 -11.07 -13.51 6.83
CA VAL A 323 -12.09 -12.51 6.53
C VAL A 323 -13.46 -13.18 6.58
N LYS A 324 -14.33 -12.71 7.48
CA LYS A 324 -15.68 -13.26 7.62
C LYS A 324 -16.43 -13.17 6.28
N GLY A 325 -17.01 -14.30 5.85
CA GLY A 325 -17.74 -14.40 4.57
C GLY A 325 -16.89 -14.81 3.37
N TYR A 326 -15.60 -15.12 3.58
CA TYR A 326 -14.70 -15.63 2.55
C TYR A 326 -13.96 -16.87 3.05
N ASP A 327 -14.05 -17.97 2.31
CA ASP A 327 -13.26 -19.17 2.58
C ASP A 327 -11.77 -18.91 2.26
N GLU A 328 -11.53 -18.22 1.14
CA GLU A 328 -10.21 -17.77 0.70
C GLU A 328 -10.29 -16.41 0.00
N LEU A 329 -9.52 -15.45 0.50
CA LEU A 329 -9.33 -14.12 -0.09
C LEU A 329 -7.85 -13.87 -0.29
N GLU A 330 -7.40 -13.89 -1.54
CA GLU A 330 -6.03 -13.55 -1.91
C GLU A 330 -5.91 -12.04 -2.03
N LEU A 331 -5.07 -11.45 -1.18
CA LEU A 331 -4.78 -10.02 -1.18
C LEU A 331 -3.60 -9.73 -2.10
N GLY A 332 -3.78 -8.84 -3.07
CA GLY A 332 -2.74 -8.47 -4.05
C GLY A 332 -2.15 -7.08 -3.82
N THR A 333 -2.85 -6.20 -3.10
CA THR A 333 -2.43 -4.80 -2.89
C THR A 333 -2.62 -4.41 -1.43
N LEU A 334 -1.72 -3.57 -0.92
CA LEU A 334 -1.71 -3.12 0.48
C LEU A 334 -1.37 -1.64 0.53
N ALA A 335 -2.13 -0.88 1.31
CA ALA A 335 -1.86 0.50 1.62
C ALA A 335 -2.12 0.78 3.10
N ARG A 336 -1.36 1.68 3.70
CA ARG A 336 -1.63 2.18 5.04
C ARG A 336 -2.30 3.53 4.94
N LEU A 337 -3.40 3.74 5.68
CA LEU A 337 -4.00 5.06 5.81
C LEU A 337 -3.03 6.00 6.55
N PRO A 338 -2.53 7.08 5.91
CA PRO A 338 -1.57 7.99 6.52
C PRO A 338 -2.06 8.53 7.87
N GLY A 339 -1.15 8.63 8.84
CA GLY A 339 -1.47 9.09 10.19
C GLY A 339 -2.23 8.08 11.08
N THR A 340 -2.45 6.85 10.61
CA THR A 340 -3.15 5.80 11.38
C THR A 340 -2.36 4.48 11.36
N SER A 341 -2.73 3.52 12.22
CA SER A 341 -2.25 2.13 12.13
C SER A 341 -3.06 1.26 11.16
N GLN A 342 -4.14 1.80 10.57
CA GLN A 342 -5.06 1.02 9.76
C GLN A 342 -4.46 0.73 8.38
N LEU A 343 -4.50 -0.55 8.01
CA LEU A 343 -4.19 -1.02 6.67
C LEU A 343 -5.47 -1.19 5.87
N LEU A 344 -5.38 -0.94 4.58
CA LEU A 344 -6.33 -1.30 3.55
C LEU A 344 -5.66 -2.31 2.63
N ALA A 345 -6.35 -3.39 2.31
CA ALA A 345 -5.94 -4.32 1.29
C ALA A 345 -7.10 -4.59 0.35
N ALA A 346 -6.79 -4.94 -0.89
CA ALA A 346 -7.77 -5.43 -1.83
C ALA A 346 -7.28 -6.70 -2.51
N GLY A 347 -8.24 -7.51 -2.91
CA GLY A 347 -7.96 -8.87 -3.31
C GLY A 347 -9.14 -9.57 -3.95
N ARG A 348 -8.86 -10.76 -4.47
CA ARG A 348 -9.80 -11.63 -5.16
C ARG A 348 -10.20 -12.80 -4.27
N ALA A 349 -11.48 -13.16 -4.33
CA ALA A 349 -11.97 -14.39 -3.72
C ALA A 349 -11.88 -15.57 -4.69
N TYR A 350 -11.53 -16.74 -4.17
CA TYR A 350 -11.57 -18.01 -4.90
C TYR A 350 -12.86 -18.77 -4.53
N GLY A 351 -13.67 -19.15 -5.53
CA GLY A 351 -14.97 -19.80 -5.32
C GLY A 351 -15.94 -19.65 -6.50
N ARG A 352 -17.21 -20.06 -6.31
CA ARG A 352 -18.23 -20.15 -7.38
C ARG A 352 -18.65 -18.81 -8.02
N ALA A 353 -18.27 -17.67 -7.47
CA ALA A 353 -18.56 -16.35 -8.05
C ALA A 353 -17.29 -15.48 -8.11
N GLU A 354 -16.98 -14.93 -9.30
CA GLU A 354 -15.86 -13.98 -9.49
C GLU A 354 -16.15 -12.67 -8.73
N THR A 355 -15.69 -12.61 -7.48
CA THR A 355 -15.83 -11.44 -6.60
C THR A 355 -14.49 -11.06 -6.01
N GLY A 356 -14.33 -9.78 -5.70
CA GLY A 356 -13.21 -9.28 -4.93
C GLY A 356 -13.68 -8.37 -3.80
N ALA A 357 -12.78 -8.08 -2.88
CA ALA A 357 -13.09 -7.33 -1.68
C ALA A 357 -12.03 -6.27 -1.38
N ILE A 358 -12.48 -5.17 -0.78
CA ILE A 358 -11.62 -4.26 -0.03
C ILE A 358 -11.82 -4.59 1.44
N VAL A 359 -10.72 -4.84 2.15
CA VAL A 359 -10.70 -5.17 3.56
C VAL A 359 -9.80 -4.22 4.33
N SER A 360 -10.08 -4.02 5.61
CA SER A 360 -9.19 -3.30 6.53
C SER A 360 -8.64 -4.21 7.61
N TYR A 361 -7.40 -3.95 8.03
CA TYR A 361 -6.79 -4.56 9.21
C TYR A 361 -6.42 -3.47 10.23
N ARG A 362 -6.69 -3.73 11.51
CA ARG A 362 -6.39 -2.84 12.65
C ARG A 362 -5.69 -3.60 13.76
#